data_AF-A0A0F3PFI8-F1
#
_entry.id   AF-A0A0F3PFI8-F1
#
_cell.length_a   1.000
_cell.length_b   1.000
_cell.length_c   1.000
_cell.angle_alpha   90.00
_cell.angle_beta   90.00
_cell.angle_gamma   90.00
#
_symmetry.space_group_name_H-M   'P 1'
#
loop_
_entity.id
_entity.type
_entity.pdbx_description
1 polymer ?
#
loop_
_entity_poly.entity_id
_entity_poly.type
_entity_poly.pdbx_seq_one_letter_code
_entity_poly.pdbx_strand_id
1 'polypeptide(L)'
;MDKNIADSVERLTRIKPYGKISSGEMLNLLIQEQRYDIALIKVFDRLHNLQTINAKSTNKALETVKETIESFLLIAAYLGIRTVEPQLLNICTNFIKQHFPSKQKEIFQKVGLRNFFFKLQNNTNKKIN
;
A
#
# COMPACT_ATOMS: atom_id res chain seq x y z
N MET A 1 -28.95 0.40 20.32
CA MET A 1 -27.57 0.08 19.89
C MET A 1 -27.52 0.35 18.40
N ASP A 2 -26.91 1.47 18.00
CA ASP A 2 -27.04 2.00 16.64
C ASP A 2 -26.45 1.03 15.60
N LYS A 3 -27.33 0.48 14.78
CA LYS A 3 -27.02 -0.44 13.68
C LYS A 3 -25.92 0.12 12.76
N ASN A 4 -25.80 1.45 12.67
CA ASN A 4 -24.81 2.18 11.90
C ASN A 4 -23.38 2.10 12.47
N ILE A 5 -23.22 2.08 13.80
CA ILE A 5 -21.89 2.05 14.43
C ILE A 5 -21.34 0.62 14.38
N ALA A 6 -22.18 -0.38 14.67
CA ALA A 6 -21.78 -1.78 14.60
C ALA A 6 -21.34 -2.20 13.19
N ASP A 7 -22.12 -1.86 12.15
CA ASP A 7 -21.75 -2.12 10.75
C ASP A 7 -20.48 -1.37 10.35
N SER A 8 -20.31 -0.12 10.78
CA SER A 8 -19.09 0.66 10.55
C SER A 8 -17.85 0.00 11.18
N VAL A 9 -17.97 -0.50 12.41
CA VAL A 9 -16.87 -1.17 13.13
C VAL A 9 -16.56 -2.55 12.51
N GLU A 10 -17.58 -3.29 12.08
CA GLU A 10 -17.43 -4.57 11.38
C GLU A 10 -16.69 -4.40 10.03
N ARG A 11 -17.03 -3.36 9.28
CA ARG A 11 -16.34 -3.03 8.04
C ARG A 11 -14.88 -2.64 8.27
N LEU A 12 -14.58 -2.04 9.43
CA LEU A 12 -13.23 -1.66 9.87
C LEU A 12 -12.38 -2.80 10.46
N THR A 13 -12.95 -3.99 10.70
CA THR A 13 -12.14 -5.14 11.12
C THR A 13 -11.57 -5.89 9.91
N ARG A 14 -10.34 -6.40 10.10
CA ARG A 14 -9.70 -7.34 9.18
C ARG A 14 -10.19 -8.78 9.36
N ILE A 15 -10.98 -9.06 10.39
CA ILE A 15 -11.55 -10.38 10.62
C ILE A 15 -12.86 -10.44 9.85
N LYS A 16 -12.89 -11.22 8.77
CA LYS A 16 -14.08 -11.48 7.98
C LYS A 16 -14.56 -12.91 8.23
N PRO A 17 -15.82 -13.27 7.90
CA PRO A 17 -16.34 -14.62 8.09
C PRO A 17 -15.49 -15.72 7.43
N TYR A 18 -14.76 -15.37 6.37
CA TYR A 18 -13.85 -16.26 5.63
C TYR A 18 -12.38 -16.16 6.07
N GLY A 19 -12.07 -15.44 7.15
CA GLY A 19 -10.73 -15.35 7.73
C GLY A 19 -10.18 -13.92 7.84
N LYS A 20 -8.91 -13.82 8.28
CA LYS A 20 -8.21 -12.54 8.43
C LYS A 20 -7.68 -12.07 7.08
N ILE A 21 -8.24 -10.98 6.57
CA ILE A 21 -7.78 -10.36 5.32
C ILE A 21 -6.47 -9.60 5.52
N SER A 22 -5.74 -9.36 4.42
CA SER A 22 -4.53 -8.55 4.44
C SER A 22 -4.85 -7.07 4.70
N SER A 23 -3.84 -6.27 5.08
CA SER A 23 -4.01 -4.82 5.22
C SER A 23 -4.25 -4.17 3.86
N GLY A 24 -3.61 -4.68 2.80
CA GLY A 24 -3.82 -4.21 1.43
C GLY A 24 -5.23 -4.51 0.92
N GLU A 25 -5.73 -5.72 1.15
CA GLU A 25 -7.10 -6.12 0.82
C GLU A 25 -8.12 -5.28 1.58
N MET A 26 -7.90 -5.03 2.87
CA MET A 26 -8.74 -4.13 3.63
C MET A 26 -8.77 -2.72 3.04
N LEU A 27 -7.60 -2.21 2.61
CA LEU A 27 -7.53 -0.90 1.99
C LEU A 27 -8.30 -0.85 0.66
N ASN A 28 -8.22 -1.92 -0.16
CA ASN A 28 -9.02 -2.05 -1.38
C ASN A 28 -10.53 -2.01 -1.10
N LEU A 29 -11.00 -2.74 -0.07
CA LEU A 29 -12.42 -2.74 0.32
C LEU A 29 -12.89 -1.33 0.68
N LEU A 30 -12.10 -0.57 1.44
CA LEU A 30 -12.45 0.81 1.81
C LEU A 30 -12.57 1.72 0.59
N ILE A 31 -11.71 1.54 -0.43
CA ILE A 31 -11.81 2.28 -1.69
C ILE A 31 -13.09 1.89 -2.45
N GLN A 32 -13.43 0.60 -2.51
CA GLN A 32 -14.66 0.11 -3.15
C GLN A 32 -15.93 0.64 -2.46
N GLU A 33 -15.89 0.76 -1.13
CA GLU A 33 -16.97 1.32 -0.30
C GLU A 33 -16.97 2.86 -0.27
N GLN A 34 -16.09 3.53 -1.01
CA GLN A 34 -15.96 5.00 -1.06
C GLN A 34 -15.64 5.65 0.31
N ARG A 35 -15.00 4.90 1.23
CA ARG A 35 -14.57 5.37 2.56
C ARG A 35 -13.16 5.97 2.51
N TYR A 36 -13.02 7.04 1.74
CA TYR A 36 -11.72 7.64 1.41
C TYR A 36 -11.01 8.27 2.62
N ASP A 37 -11.77 8.81 3.57
CA ASP A 37 -11.29 9.35 4.84
C ASP A 37 -10.49 8.31 5.64
N ILE A 38 -11.04 7.10 5.77
CA ILE A 38 -10.38 6.00 6.49
C ILE A 38 -9.26 5.39 5.66
N ALA A 39 -9.47 5.25 4.35
CA ALA A 39 -8.41 4.78 3.45
C ALA A 39 -7.16 5.68 3.57
N LEU A 40 -7.36 7.01 3.63
CA LEU A 40 -6.30 7.98 3.82
C LEU A 40 -5.56 7.78 5.15
N ILE A 41 -6.30 7.63 6.27
CA ILE A 41 -5.71 7.34 7.59
C ILE A 41 -4.84 6.08 7.52
N LYS A 42 -5.32 5.00 6.87
CA LYS A 42 -4.55 3.76 6.74
C LYS A 42 -3.30 3.91 5.88
N VAL A 43 -3.34 4.76 4.85
CA VAL A 43 -2.15 5.08 4.04
C VAL A 43 -1.09 5.79 4.90
N PHE A 44 -1.49 6.75 5.75
CA PHE A 44 -0.57 7.40 6.68
C PHE A 44 -0.05 6.48 7.78
N ASP A 45 -0.91 5.62 8.35
CA ASP A 45 -0.48 4.58 9.28
C ASP A 45 0.55 3.65 8.63
N ARG A 46 0.37 3.31 7.35
CA ARG A 46 1.36 2.52 6.60
C ARG A 46 2.68 3.25 6.44
N LEU A 47 2.65 4.54 6.10
CA LEU A 47 3.85 5.35 5.97
C LEU A 47 4.64 5.36 7.29
N HIS A 48 3.96 5.59 8.41
CA HIS A 48 4.57 5.54 9.74
C HIS A 48 5.17 4.15 10.05
N ASN A 49 4.43 3.08 9.77
CA ASN A 49 4.91 1.70 9.93
C ASN A 49 6.18 1.41 9.11
N LEU A 50 6.32 2.04 7.93
CA LEU A 50 7.52 1.93 7.09
C LEU A 50 8.67 2.78 7.61
N GLN A 51 8.41 3.95 8.20
CA GLN A 51 9.45 4.76 8.84
C GLN A 51 10.12 4.03 10.00
N THR A 52 9.39 3.17 10.71
CA THR A 52 9.91 2.33 11.82
C THR A 52 10.15 0.87 11.41
N ILE A 53 10.32 0.59 10.11
CA ILE A 53 10.37 -0.79 9.58
C ILE A 53 11.50 -1.63 10.17
N ASN A 54 12.63 -0.99 10.53
CA ASN A 54 13.83 -1.63 11.08
C ASN A 54 13.62 -2.22 12.48
N ALA A 55 12.54 -1.86 13.17
CA ALA A 55 12.17 -2.49 14.44
C ALA A 55 11.57 -3.90 14.26
N LYS A 56 11.20 -4.29 13.03
CA LYS A 56 10.68 -5.63 12.72
C LYS A 56 11.82 -6.55 12.26
N SER A 57 11.63 -7.85 12.44
CA SER A 57 12.52 -8.83 11.80
C SER A 57 12.46 -8.71 10.27
N THR A 58 13.57 -9.00 9.59
CA THR A 58 13.72 -8.81 8.14
C THR A 58 12.60 -9.48 7.33
N ASN A 59 12.17 -10.68 7.74
CA ASN A 59 11.05 -11.37 7.09
C ASN A 59 9.72 -10.62 7.24
N LYS A 60 9.37 -10.18 8.45
CA LYS A 60 8.13 -9.41 8.71
C LYS A 60 8.17 -8.05 8.01
N ALA A 61 9.36 -7.44 7.96
CA ALA A 61 9.59 -6.20 7.23
C ALA A 61 9.41 -6.38 5.72
N LEU A 62 9.95 -7.46 5.14
CA LEU A 62 9.78 -7.78 3.73
C LEU A 62 8.30 -7.98 3.36
N GLU A 63 7.53 -8.70 4.17
CA GLU A 63 6.09 -8.88 3.94
C GLU A 63 5.34 -7.54 3.97
N THR A 64 5.71 -6.65 4.89
CA THR A 64 5.16 -5.28 4.95
C THR A 64 5.50 -4.48 3.70
N VAL A 65 6.75 -4.58 3.22
CA VAL A 65 7.20 -3.89 2.00
C VAL A 65 6.51 -4.41 0.76
N LYS A 66 6.37 -5.73 0.60
CA LYS A 66 5.63 -6.32 -0.53
C LYS A 66 4.17 -5.85 -0.55
N GLU A 67 3.47 -5.96 0.58
CA GLU A 67 2.08 -5.51 0.70
C GLU A 67 1.93 -4.02 0.38
N THR A 68 2.91 -3.20 0.77
CA THR A 68 2.91 -1.76 0.46
C THR A 68 3.02 -1.53 -1.06
N ILE A 69 3.95 -2.23 -1.71
CA ILE A 69 4.16 -2.09 -3.15
C ILE A 69 2.92 -2.54 -3.93
N GLU A 70 2.33 -3.68 -3.54
CA GLU A 70 1.20 -4.30 -4.24
C GLU A 70 -0.10 -3.48 -4.12
N SER A 71 -0.38 -2.89 -2.95
CA SER A 71 -1.67 -2.23 -2.69
C SER A 71 -1.55 -0.75 -2.35
N PHE A 72 -0.68 -0.39 -1.41
CA PHE A 72 -0.65 0.96 -0.86
C PHE A 72 -0.12 2.00 -1.85
N LEU A 73 0.89 1.68 -2.66
CA LEU A 73 1.39 2.58 -3.69
C LEU A 73 0.31 2.91 -4.73
N LEU A 74 -0.41 1.88 -5.22
CA LEU A 74 -1.49 2.05 -6.18
C LEU A 74 -2.60 2.94 -5.62
N ILE A 75 -2.97 2.72 -4.36
CA ILE A 75 -4.06 3.46 -3.71
C ILE A 75 -3.63 4.90 -3.38
N ALA A 76 -2.39 5.12 -2.94
CA ALA A 76 -1.86 6.46 -2.71
C ALA A 76 -1.84 7.29 -4.02
N ALA A 77 -1.45 6.65 -5.13
CA ALA A 77 -1.50 7.26 -6.46
C ALA A 77 -2.95 7.53 -6.90
N TYR A 78 -3.86 6.57 -6.69
CA TYR A 78 -5.28 6.72 -7.01
C TYR A 78 -5.95 7.87 -6.26
N LEU A 79 -5.64 8.03 -4.97
CA LEU A 79 -6.11 9.13 -4.13
C LEU A 79 -5.40 10.46 -4.43
N GLY A 80 -4.37 10.47 -5.29
CA GLY A 80 -3.65 11.68 -5.69
C GLY A 80 -2.77 12.29 -4.58
N ILE A 81 -2.32 11.48 -3.62
CA ILE A 81 -1.53 11.96 -2.47
C ILE A 81 -0.06 12.11 -2.87
N ARG A 82 0.23 13.18 -3.62
CA ARG A 82 1.53 13.45 -4.28
C ARG A 82 2.74 13.45 -3.35
N THR A 83 2.56 13.63 -2.04
CA THR A 83 3.64 13.63 -1.06
C THR A 83 3.93 12.26 -0.46
N VAL A 84 2.93 11.37 -0.36
CA VAL A 84 3.05 10.10 0.35
C VAL A 84 3.51 8.98 -0.56
N GLU A 85 2.99 8.90 -1.78
CA GLU A 85 3.38 7.86 -2.74
C GLU A 85 4.91 7.81 -2.97
N PRO A 86 5.61 8.93 -3.23
CA PRO A 86 7.08 8.88 -3.40
C PRO A 86 7.81 8.46 -2.12
N GLN A 87 7.30 8.82 -0.94
CA GLN A 87 7.92 8.43 0.34
C GLN A 87 7.81 6.92 0.57
N LEU A 88 6.62 6.34 0.34
CA LEU A 88 6.40 4.91 0.40
C LEU A 88 7.35 4.17 -0.56
N LEU A 89 7.44 4.64 -1.81
CA LEU A 89 8.30 4.03 -2.83
C LEU A 89 9.78 4.10 -2.42
N ASN A 90 10.23 5.25 -1.94
CA ASN A 90 11.62 5.44 -1.50
C ASN A 90 11.98 4.52 -0.33
N ILE A 91 11.12 4.41 0.69
CA ILE A 91 11.41 3.52 1.83
C ILE A 91 11.43 2.05 1.38
N CYS A 92 10.44 1.62 0.58
CA CYS A 92 10.37 0.24 0.07
C CYS A 92 11.59 -0.13 -0.79
N THR A 93 11.99 0.74 -1.72
CA THR A 93 13.13 0.52 -2.60
C THR A 93 14.45 0.49 -1.81
N ASN A 94 14.64 1.40 -0.85
CA ASN A 94 15.82 1.43 0.00
C ASN A 94 15.92 0.16 0.87
N PHE A 95 14.81 -0.28 1.46
CA PHE A 95 14.78 -1.52 2.23
C PHE A 95 15.17 -2.74 1.38
N ILE A 96 14.59 -2.87 0.18
CA ILE A 96 14.89 -3.98 -0.74
C ILE A 96 16.36 -3.93 -1.17
N LYS A 97 16.90 -2.76 -1.49
CA LYS A 97 18.31 -2.59 -1.87
C LYS A 97 19.26 -2.97 -0.73
N GLN A 98 18.94 -2.58 0.50
CA GLN A 98 19.76 -2.82 1.68
C GLN A 98 19.78 -4.31 2.08
N HIS A 99 18.60 -4.96 2.12
CA HIS A 99 18.47 -6.30 2.69
C HIS A 99 18.44 -7.41 1.64
N PHE A 100 18.09 -7.09 0.39
CA PHE A 100 17.90 -8.07 -0.69
C PHE A 100 18.53 -7.60 -2.03
N PRO A 101 19.80 -7.16 -2.06
CA PRO A 101 20.42 -6.53 -3.23
C PRO A 101 20.42 -7.41 -4.48
N SER A 102 20.54 -8.73 -4.33
CA SER A 102 20.54 -9.69 -5.46
C SER A 102 19.15 -10.15 -5.91
N LYS A 103 18.09 -9.87 -5.12
CA LYS A 103 16.72 -10.34 -5.37
C LYS A 103 15.75 -9.23 -5.78
N GLN A 104 16.23 -8.00 -5.99
CA GLN A 104 15.38 -6.84 -6.28
C GLN A 104 14.45 -7.11 -7.48
N LYS A 105 15.02 -7.58 -8.60
CA LYS A 105 14.27 -7.86 -9.83
C LYS A 105 13.17 -8.90 -9.60
N GLU A 106 13.48 -9.96 -8.87
CA GLU A 106 12.52 -11.02 -8.53
C GLU A 106 11.37 -10.48 -7.67
N ILE A 107 11.70 -9.70 -6.63
CA ILE A 107 10.71 -9.10 -5.73
C ILE A 107 9.80 -8.15 -6.51
N PHE A 108 10.37 -7.21 -7.28
CA PHE A 108 9.60 -6.23 -8.05
C PHE A 108 8.75 -6.84 -9.18
N GLN A 109 9.18 -7.97 -9.75
CA GLN A 109 8.38 -8.70 -10.74
C GLN A 109 7.19 -9.41 -10.10
N LYS A 110 7.40 -10.06 -8.95
CA LYS A 110 6.34 -10.78 -8.22
C LYS A 110 5.22 -9.86 -7.73
N VAL A 111 5.57 -8.67 -7.25
CA VAL A 111 4.62 -7.67 -6.74
C VAL A 111 3.88 -6.89 -7.84
N GLY A 112 4.10 -7.21 -9.13
CA GLY A 112 3.21 -6.73 -10.21
C GLY A 112 3.33 -5.24 -10.57
N LEU A 113 4.50 -4.61 -10.43
CA LEU A 113 4.73 -3.20 -10.80
C LEU A 113 4.74 -2.89 -12.31
N ARG A 114 4.53 -3.90 -13.16
CA ARG A 114 4.67 -3.76 -14.62
C ARG A 114 3.66 -2.75 -15.20
N ASN A 115 2.42 -2.73 -14.72
CA ASN A 115 1.39 -1.83 -15.27
C ASN A 115 1.45 -0.40 -14.71
N PHE A 116 2.02 -0.20 -13.52
CA PHE A 116 2.15 1.13 -12.90
C PHE A 116 3.25 1.97 -13.55
N PHE A 117 4.43 1.37 -13.81
CA PHE A 117 5.54 2.04 -14.50
C PHE A 117 5.16 2.47 -15.94
N PHE A 118 4.49 1.61 -16.71
CA PHE A 118 4.04 1.98 -18.06
C PHE A 118 2.99 3.09 -18.05
N LYS A 119 2.11 3.14 -17.03
CA LYS A 119 1.07 4.19 -16.93
C LYS A 119 1.63 5.55 -16.52
N LEU A 120 2.73 5.57 -15.75
CA LEU A 120 3.46 6.80 -15.39
C LEU A 120 4.24 7.38 -16.59
N GLN A 121 4.99 6.55 -17.34
CA GLN A 121 5.71 7.02 -18.54
C GLN A 121 4.78 7.56 -19.64
N ASN A 122 3.59 6.97 -19.79
CA ASN A 122 2.63 7.41 -20.80
C ASN A 122 1.83 8.66 -20.42
N ASN A 123 1.72 9.00 -19.12
CA ASN A 123 1.05 10.21 -18.66
C ASN A 123 1.98 11.44 -18.57
N THR A 124 3.31 11.26 -18.52
CA THR A 124 4.27 12.37 -18.61
C THR A 124 4.40 12.93 -20.03
N ASN A 125 4.15 12.11 -21.07
CA ASN A 125 4.21 12.53 -22.48
C ASN A 125 2.95 13.26 -22.97
N LYS A 126 1.94 13.46 -22.12
CA LYS A 126 0.66 14.11 -22.48
C LYS A 126 0.47 15.50 -21.88
N LYS A 127 1.52 16.07 -21.25
CA LYS A 127 1.53 17.44 -20.69
C LYS A 127 2.50 18.40 -21.40
N ILE A 128 3.09 17.99 -22.52
CA ILE A 128 3.84 18.87 -23.42
C ILE A 128 3.22 18.70 -24.80
N ASN A 129 2.09 19.38 -25.02
CA ASN A 129 1.52 19.80 -26.30
C ASN A 129 0.40 20.80 -25.99
#